data_AF-A0A8T5WNK2-F1
#
_entry.id   AF-A0A8T5WNK2-F1
#
_cell.length_a   1.000
_cell.length_b   1.000
_cell.length_c   1.000
_cell.angle_alpha   90.00
_cell.angle_beta   90.00
_cell.angle_gamma   90.00
#
_symmetry.space_group_name_H-M   'P 1'
#
loop_
_entity.id
_entity.type
_entity.pdbx_description
1 polymer ?
#
loop_
_entity_poly.entity_id
_entity_poly.type
_entity_poly.pdbx_seq_one_letter_code
_entity_poly.pdbx_strand_id
1 'polypeptide(L)'
;MKEEIVFTEAPGDEKTLWEKILILLLGLFLLFLLLGYFLFPLDTFASLIDSETIHDGLVEQDVTVRFENGSYEALLERYNEYLREEFKVCLLGNYDGVYHVTSIYDVAMYEQAFDHVVSEPCPDETLIALHSHPYRQCLASAQDLKSLEKMQEVNPNGLIGIMCEAERFSFYA
;
A
#
# COMPACT_ATOMS: atom_id res chain seq x y z
N MET A 1 46.88 50.86 -42.49
CA MET A 1 46.62 51.07 -41.05
C MET A 1 45.77 49.90 -40.60
N LYS A 2 46.37 48.91 -39.92
CA LYS A 2 45.65 47.76 -39.36
C LYS A 2 45.52 48.02 -37.86
N GLU A 3 44.30 48.14 -37.37
CA GLU A 3 44.01 48.12 -35.95
C GLU A 3 44.13 46.67 -35.46
N GLU A 4 45.09 46.42 -34.59
CA GLU A 4 45.14 45.18 -33.81
C GLU A 4 44.14 45.30 -32.67
N ILE A 5 43.03 44.59 -32.80
CA ILE A 5 42.06 44.41 -31.73
C ILE A 5 42.68 43.46 -30.72
N VAL A 6 43.24 44.02 -29.63
CA VAL A 6 43.71 43.25 -28.48
C VAL A 6 42.48 42.77 -27.71
N PHE A 7 42.14 41.49 -27.87
CA PHE A 7 41.10 40.83 -27.10
C PHE A 7 41.68 40.53 -25.70
N THR A 8 41.46 41.43 -24.74
CA THR A 8 41.75 41.14 -23.33
C THR A 8 40.73 40.12 -22.82
N GLU A 9 41.16 38.88 -22.64
CA GLU A 9 40.37 37.88 -21.92
C GLU A 9 40.08 38.43 -20.52
N ALA A 10 38.79 38.47 -20.15
CA ALA A 10 38.38 38.88 -18.81
C ALA A 10 39.06 37.97 -17.77
N PRO A 11 39.52 38.51 -16.63
CA PRO A 11 40.14 37.69 -15.59
C PRO A 11 39.14 36.61 -15.18
N GLY A 12 39.51 35.36 -15.41
CA GLY A 12 38.74 34.21 -14.96
C GLY A 12 38.61 34.31 -13.46
N ASP A 13 37.38 34.48 -12.98
CA ASP A 13 37.05 34.49 -11.56
C ASP A 13 37.37 33.09 -10.99
N GLU A 14 38.61 32.93 -10.53
CA GLU A 14 39.10 31.68 -9.97
C GLU A 14 38.38 31.43 -8.65
N LYS A 15 37.34 30.59 -8.70
CA LYS A 15 36.61 30.13 -7.52
C LYS A 15 37.57 29.72 -6.41
N THR A 16 37.34 30.27 -5.24
CA THR A 16 38.09 29.95 -4.01
C THR A 16 37.93 28.46 -3.66
N LEU A 17 38.91 27.89 -2.96
CA LEU A 17 38.87 26.47 -2.57
C LEU A 17 37.60 26.12 -1.77
N TRP A 18 37.08 27.05 -0.98
CA TRP A 18 35.85 26.89 -0.22
C TRP A 18 34.62 26.75 -1.11
N GLU A 19 34.51 27.56 -2.17
CA GLU A 19 33.41 27.45 -3.14
C GLU A 19 33.46 26.12 -3.87
N LYS A 20 34.66 25.63 -4.20
CA LYS A 20 34.82 24.29 -4.82
C LYS A 20 34.35 23.17 -3.88
N ILE A 21 34.70 23.24 -2.60
CA ILE A 21 34.26 22.27 -1.58
C ILE A 21 32.73 22.34 -1.42
N LEU A 22 32.17 23.55 -1.32
CA LEU A 22 30.73 23.73 -1.15
C LEU A 22 29.94 23.21 -2.36
N ILE A 23 30.40 23.49 -3.58
CA ILE A 23 29.82 22.95 -4.81
C ILE A 23 29.89 21.41 -4.81
N LEU A 24 31.01 20.82 -4.39
CA LEU A 24 31.17 19.37 -4.32
C LEU A 24 30.23 18.74 -3.29
N LEU A 25 30.11 19.32 -2.09
CA LEU A 25 29.19 18.85 -1.06
C LEU A 25 27.73 18.98 -1.51
N LEU A 26 27.38 20.08 -2.16
CA LEU A 26 26.04 20.27 -2.74
C LEU A 26 25.76 19.24 -3.83
N GLY A 27 26.73 18.98 -4.72
CA GLY A 27 26.62 17.96 -5.75
C GLY A 27 26.44 16.56 -5.17
N LEU A 28 27.22 16.22 -4.13
CA LEU A 28 27.09 14.94 -3.42
C LEU A 28 25.74 14.82 -2.72
N PHE A 29 25.24 15.90 -2.12
CA PHE A 29 23.93 15.95 -1.48
C PHE A 29 22.80 15.75 -2.50
N LEU A 30 22.84 16.43 -3.64
CA LEU A 30 21.85 16.24 -4.71
C LEU A 30 21.89 14.82 -5.28
N LEU A 31 23.09 14.26 -5.46
CA LEU A 31 23.25 12.86 -5.87
C LEU A 31 22.67 11.90 -4.84
N PHE A 32 22.92 12.15 -3.55
CA PHE A 32 22.35 11.37 -2.46
C PHE A 32 20.82 11.42 -2.45
N LEU A 33 20.22 12.60 -2.68
CA LEU A 33 18.76 12.73 -2.78
C LEU A 33 18.19 11.95 -3.97
N LEU A 34 18.85 12.01 -5.13
CA LEU A 34 18.48 11.24 -6.32
C LEU A 34 18.56 9.74 -6.05
N LEU A 35 19.65 9.27 -5.45
CA LEU A 35 19.79 7.86 -5.05
C LEU A 35 18.73 7.47 -4.02
N GLY A 36 18.44 8.34 -3.05
CA GLY A 36 17.40 8.14 -2.06
C GLY A 36 16.04 7.89 -2.69
N TYR A 37 15.66 8.66 -3.71
CA TYR A 37 14.40 8.48 -4.43
C TYR A 37 14.28 7.09 -5.10
N PHE A 38 15.35 6.59 -5.71
CA PHE A 38 15.33 5.27 -6.36
C PHE A 38 15.51 4.10 -5.39
N LEU A 39 16.19 4.32 -4.26
CA LEU A 39 16.53 3.25 -3.31
C LEU A 39 15.53 3.10 -2.17
N PHE A 40 14.74 4.13 -1.86
CA PHE A 40 13.73 4.06 -0.80
C PHE A 40 12.34 3.72 -1.38
N PRO A 41 11.79 2.54 -1.08
CA PRO A 41 10.43 2.19 -1.46
C PRO A 41 9.44 2.93 -0.56
N LEU A 42 9.11 4.17 -0.92
CA LEU A 42 8.20 5.03 -0.15
C LEU A 42 6.85 4.35 0.11
N ASP A 43 6.37 3.54 -0.83
CA ASP A 43 5.10 2.81 -0.72
C ASP A 43 5.12 1.75 0.39
N THR A 44 6.28 1.14 0.66
CA THR A 44 6.44 0.19 1.77
C THR A 44 6.37 0.89 3.12
N PHE A 45 6.90 2.12 3.23
CA PHE A 45 6.78 2.90 4.46
C PHE A 45 5.36 3.38 4.68
N ALA A 46 4.69 3.84 3.64
CA ALA A 46 3.28 4.21 3.71
C ALA A 46 2.41 3.01 4.12
N SER A 47 2.66 1.83 3.53
CA SER A 47 1.98 0.59 3.91
C SER A 47 2.17 0.21 5.37
N LEU A 48 3.35 0.44 5.95
CA LEU A 48 3.60 0.16 7.37
C LEU A 48 2.87 1.11 8.32
N ILE A 49 2.59 2.34 7.87
CA ILE A 49 1.86 3.34 8.66
C ILE A 49 0.35 3.10 8.57
N ASP A 50 -0.14 2.66 7.40
CA ASP A 50 -1.57 2.52 7.10
C ASP A 50 -2.13 1.12 7.44
N SER A 51 -1.27 0.22 7.92
CA SER A 51 -1.66 -1.15 8.29
C SER A 51 -1.42 -1.42 9.77
N GLU A 52 -2.30 -2.22 10.35
CA GLU A 52 -2.24 -2.61 11.75
C GLU A 52 -2.12 -4.14 11.87
N THR A 53 -1.54 -4.58 12.98
CA THR A 53 -1.42 -6.01 13.27
C THR A 53 -2.60 -6.52 14.08
N ILE A 54 -3.04 -7.74 13.76
CA ILE A 54 -4.05 -8.42 14.54
C ILE A 54 -3.48 -8.88 15.89
N HIS A 55 -4.21 -8.58 16.96
CA HIS A 55 -3.90 -9.01 18.32
C HIS A 55 -5.15 -9.60 18.97
N ASP A 56 -5.07 -10.86 19.42
CA ASP A 56 -6.20 -11.58 20.02
C ASP A 56 -7.49 -11.56 19.18
N GLY A 57 -7.34 -11.70 17.84
CA GLY A 57 -8.45 -11.66 16.90
C GLY A 57 -8.99 -10.25 16.59
N LEU A 58 -8.33 -9.20 17.08
CA LEU A 58 -8.77 -7.81 16.94
C LEU A 58 -7.77 -7.01 16.10
N VAL A 59 -8.28 -6.21 15.16
CA VAL A 59 -7.53 -5.19 14.42
C VAL A 59 -8.15 -3.83 14.75
N GLU A 60 -7.36 -2.93 15.35
CA GLU A 60 -7.81 -1.60 15.78
C GLU A 60 -7.16 -0.51 14.91
N GLN A 61 -7.91 0.01 13.93
CA GLN A 61 -7.53 1.15 13.09
C GLN A 61 -8.55 2.28 13.26
N ASP A 62 -8.81 3.06 12.20
CA ASP A 62 -9.96 3.98 12.15
C ASP A 62 -11.30 3.23 12.30
N VAL A 63 -11.33 1.96 11.90
CA VAL A 63 -12.39 1.00 12.21
C VAL A 63 -11.85 -0.15 13.05
N THR A 64 -12.73 -0.78 13.84
CA THR A 64 -12.38 -1.95 14.66
C THR A 64 -12.96 -3.21 14.03
N VAL A 65 -12.12 -4.18 13.69
CA VAL A 65 -12.51 -5.48 13.15
C VAL A 65 -12.15 -6.58 14.13
N ARG A 66 -13.13 -7.40 14.49
CA ARG A 66 -12.97 -8.56 15.37
C ARG A 66 -13.30 -9.84 14.62
N PHE A 67 -12.34 -10.74 14.56
CA PHE A 67 -12.51 -12.11 14.07
C PHE A 67 -12.99 -13.02 15.20
N GLU A 68 -14.11 -13.69 14.95
CA GLU A 68 -14.77 -14.59 15.88
C GLU A 68 -14.92 -15.99 15.27
N ASN A 69 -15.26 -16.99 16.11
CA ASN A 69 -15.59 -18.35 15.69
C ASN A 69 -14.54 -19.05 14.80
N GLY A 70 -13.26 -18.71 14.94
CA GLY A 70 -12.20 -19.32 14.14
C GLY A 70 -12.05 -18.73 12.73
N SER A 71 -12.71 -17.60 12.44
CA SER A 71 -12.69 -16.98 11.10
C SER A 71 -11.30 -16.47 10.71
N TYR A 72 -10.48 -16.04 11.67
CA TYR A 72 -9.11 -15.63 11.39
C TYR A 72 -8.23 -16.83 11.01
N GLU A 73 -8.36 -17.96 11.69
CA GLU A 73 -7.62 -19.17 11.37
C GLU A 73 -8.00 -19.70 9.99
N ALA A 74 -9.29 -19.64 9.63
CA ALA A 74 -9.76 -19.98 8.29
C ALA A 74 -9.20 -19.02 7.22
N LEU A 75 -9.14 -17.71 7.53
CA LEU A 75 -8.54 -16.72 6.65
C LEU A 75 -7.03 -16.97 6.45
N LEU A 76 -6.33 -17.30 7.54
CA LEU A 76 -4.90 -17.60 7.53
C LEU A 76 -4.59 -18.88 6.74
N GLU A 77 -5.47 -19.88 6.79
CA GLU A 77 -5.37 -21.06 5.92
C GLU A 77 -5.39 -20.66 4.44
N ARG A 78 -6.31 -19.76 4.05
CA ARG A 78 -6.38 -19.20 2.69
C ARG A 78 -5.13 -18.43 2.31
N TYR A 79 -4.66 -17.56 3.19
CA TYR A 79 -3.43 -16.80 2.95
C TYR A 79 -2.23 -17.73 2.69
N ASN A 80 -2.14 -18.83 3.44
CA ASN A 80 -1.07 -19.81 3.26
C ASN A 80 -1.23 -20.66 1.99
N GLU A 81 -2.46 -20.87 1.51
CA GLU A 81 -2.74 -21.55 0.24
C GLU A 81 -2.23 -20.72 -0.96
N TYR A 82 -2.38 -19.39 -0.90
CA TYR A 82 -2.07 -18.47 -2.00
C TYR A 82 -0.85 -17.57 -1.77
N LEU A 83 0.19 -18.03 -1.06
CA LEU A 83 1.37 -17.19 -0.71
C LEU A 83 2.10 -16.47 -1.87
N ARG A 84 1.84 -16.86 -3.12
CA ARG A 84 2.51 -16.32 -4.32
C ARG A 84 1.58 -15.51 -5.23
N GLU A 85 0.29 -15.50 -4.95
CA GLU A 85 -0.76 -14.97 -5.81
C GLU A 85 -1.75 -14.18 -4.95
N GLU A 86 -2.39 -13.17 -5.52
CA GLU A 86 -3.49 -12.52 -4.82
C GLU A 86 -4.68 -13.47 -4.73
N PHE A 87 -5.37 -13.44 -3.60
CA PHE A 87 -6.65 -14.11 -3.41
C PHE A 87 -7.70 -13.12 -2.91
N LYS A 88 -8.96 -13.48 -3.07
CA LYS A 88 -10.09 -12.68 -2.60
C LYS A 88 -11.10 -13.54 -1.85
N VAL A 89 -11.60 -13.02 -0.74
CA VAL A 89 -12.62 -13.62 0.11
C VAL A 89 -13.61 -12.55 0.58
N CYS A 90 -14.81 -12.98 0.94
CA CYS A 90 -15.84 -12.12 1.48
C CYS A 90 -16.01 -12.45 2.96
N LEU A 91 -15.80 -11.49 3.84
CA LEU A 91 -15.96 -11.68 5.28
C LEU A 91 -17.42 -11.39 5.65
N LEU A 92 -18.05 -12.35 6.32
CA LEU A 92 -19.45 -12.29 6.70
C LEU A 92 -19.61 -12.13 8.21
N GLY A 93 -20.66 -11.41 8.62
CA GLY A 93 -20.94 -11.18 10.03
C GLY A 93 -21.88 -10.01 10.27
N ASN A 94 -21.64 -9.26 11.35
CA ASN A 94 -22.50 -8.15 11.77
C ASN A 94 -21.70 -6.91 12.19
N TYR A 95 -22.35 -5.75 12.13
CA TYR A 95 -21.80 -4.48 12.56
C TYR A 95 -22.70 -3.84 13.63
N ASP A 96 -22.11 -3.49 14.78
CA ASP A 96 -22.78 -2.82 15.90
C ASP A 96 -21.95 -1.65 16.47
N GLY A 97 -21.03 -1.12 15.65
CA GLY A 97 -19.94 -0.22 16.06
C GLY A 97 -18.57 -0.90 16.02
N VAL A 98 -18.56 -2.24 16.07
CA VAL A 98 -17.42 -3.09 15.76
C VAL A 98 -17.81 -4.04 14.63
N TYR A 99 -16.88 -4.34 13.73
CA TYR A 99 -17.08 -5.31 12.66
C TYR A 99 -16.80 -6.71 13.17
N HIS A 100 -17.86 -7.47 13.47
CA HIS A 100 -17.77 -8.84 13.97
C HIS A 100 -17.76 -9.81 12.79
N VAL A 101 -16.57 -10.30 12.42
CA VAL A 101 -16.38 -11.30 11.36
C VAL A 101 -16.56 -12.68 11.97
N THR A 102 -17.56 -13.42 11.49
CA THR A 102 -17.92 -14.74 12.04
C THR A 102 -17.60 -15.88 11.10
N SER A 103 -17.48 -15.60 9.80
CA SER A 103 -17.14 -16.59 8.77
C SER A 103 -16.52 -15.93 7.55
N ILE A 104 -15.85 -16.76 6.74
CA ILE A 104 -15.31 -16.37 5.44
C ILE A 104 -16.11 -17.08 4.34
N TYR A 105 -16.29 -16.39 3.22
CA TYR A 105 -16.91 -16.94 2.02
C TYR A 105 -15.95 -16.79 0.85
N ASP A 106 -15.68 -17.90 0.19
CA ASP A 106 -14.76 -17.93 -0.93
C ASP A 106 -15.50 -17.72 -2.24
N VAL A 107 -15.02 -16.76 -3.01
CA VAL A 107 -15.51 -16.47 -4.36
C VAL A 107 -14.72 -17.27 -5.39
N ALA A 108 -15.35 -17.63 -6.50
CA ALA A 108 -14.61 -18.21 -7.60
C ALA A 108 -13.65 -17.16 -8.18
N MET A 109 -12.35 -17.50 -8.23
CA MET A 109 -11.31 -16.68 -8.85
C MET A 109 -11.11 -17.15 -10.29
N TYR A 110 -11.26 -16.23 -11.23
CA TYR A 110 -11.11 -16.46 -12.67
C TYR A 110 -9.67 -16.24 -13.15
N GLU A 111 -8.99 -15.29 -12.53
CA GLU A 111 -7.60 -14.95 -12.81
C GLU A 111 -6.91 -14.59 -11.49
N GLN A 112 -5.70 -15.13 -11.29
CA GLN A 112 -4.86 -14.86 -10.13
C GLN A 112 -3.44 -14.61 -10.62
N ALA A 113 -2.89 -13.48 -10.21
CA ALA A 113 -1.48 -13.15 -10.40
C ALA A 113 -0.94 -12.52 -9.12
N PHE A 114 0.34 -12.17 -9.14
CA PHE A 114 0.99 -11.55 -8.00
C PHE A 114 0.44 -10.15 -7.67
N ASP A 115 -0.08 -9.44 -8.68
CA ASP A 115 -0.46 -8.02 -8.58
C ASP A 115 -1.91 -7.73 -9.00
N HIS A 116 -2.70 -8.78 -9.23
CA HIS A 116 -4.12 -8.65 -9.48
C HIS A 116 -4.87 -9.98 -9.27
N VAL A 117 -6.14 -9.86 -8.89
CA VAL A 117 -7.11 -10.95 -8.85
C VAL A 117 -8.42 -10.54 -9.53
N VAL A 118 -8.95 -11.42 -10.39
CA VAL A 118 -10.29 -11.28 -10.98
C VAL A 118 -11.17 -12.39 -10.42
N SER A 119 -12.27 -12.02 -9.79
CA SER A 119 -13.16 -12.96 -9.10
C SER A 119 -14.63 -12.70 -9.41
N GLU A 120 -15.48 -13.62 -8.98
CA GLU A 120 -16.90 -13.33 -8.77
C GLU A 120 -17.09 -12.19 -7.76
N PRO A 121 -18.19 -11.43 -7.89
CA PRO A 121 -18.56 -10.44 -6.88
C PRO A 121 -18.88 -11.14 -5.55
N CYS A 122 -18.62 -10.42 -4.46
CA CYS A 122 -19.07 -10.86 -3.14
C CYS A 122 -20.60 -10.82 -3.05
N PRO A 123 -21.22 -11.71 -2.26
CA PRO A 123 -22.65 -11.64 -1.94
C PRO A 123 -23.03 -10.30 -1.29
N ASP A 124 -24.28 -9.85 -1.45
CA ASP A 124 -24.75 -8.54 -0.95
C ASP A 124 -24.69 -8.43 0.58
N GLU A 125 -24.76 -9.55 1.29
CA GLU A 125 -24.62 -9.64 2.76
C GLU A 125 -23.17 -9.48 3.26
N THR A 126 -22.21 -9.28 2.36
CA THR A 126 -20.79 -9.16 2.71
C THR A 126 -20.55 -7.90 3.52
N LEU A 127 -19.85 -8.10 4.64
CA LEU A 127 -19.47 -7.01 5.54
C LEU A 127 -18.15 -6.39 5.10
N ILE A 128 -17.17 -7.21 4.76
CA ILE A 128 -15.85 -6.78 4.30
C ILE A 128 -15.47 -7.58 3.06
N ALA A 129 -15.28 -6.91 1.93
CA ALA A 129 -14.63 -7.52 0.77
C ALA A 129 -13.12 -7.50 1.02
N LEU A 130 -12.50 -8.65 1.22
CA LEU A 130 -11.07 -8.74 1.53
C LEU A 130 -10.31 -9.38 0.38
N HIS A 131 -9.16 -8.80 0.03
CA HIS A 131 -8.20 -9.46 -0.85
C HIS A 131 -6.78 -9.29 -0.31
N SER A 132 -5.88 -10.15 -0.76
CA SER A 132 -4.46 -10.04 -0.38
C SER A 132 -3.68 -9.21 -1.38
N HIS A 133 -2.64 -8.55 -0.91
CA HIS A 133 -1.63 -7.90 -1.75
C HIS A 133 -0.25 -8.55 -1.56
N PRO A 134 0.70 -8.28 -2.47
CA PRO A 134 2.12 -8.54 -2.27
C PRO A 134 2.65 -8.20 -0.88
N TYR A 135 3.66 -8.95 -0.45
CA TYR A 135 4.34 -8.75 0.82
C TYR A 135 4.70 -7.28 1.06
N ARG A 136 4.18 -6.72 2.17
CA ARG A 136 4.34 -5.33 2.63
C ARG A 136 3.70 -4.23 1.76
N GLN A 137 2.77 -4.57 0.88
CA GLN A 137 1.99 -3.60 0.12
C GLN A 137 0.55 -3.58 0.61
N CYS A 138 0.31 -2.97 1.78
CA CYS A 138 -1.00 -3.02 2.45
C CYS A 138 -1.94 -1.89 2.02
N LEU A 139 -1.60 -1.11 1.01
CA LEU A 139 -2.37 0.06 0.59
C LEU A 139 -3.40 -0.29 -0.47
N ALA A 140 -4.60 0.28 -0.35
CA ALA A 140 -5.61 0.19 -1.40
C ALA A 140 -5.17 0.86 -2.69
N SER A 141 -5.38 0.17 -3.81
CA SER A 141 -5.26 0.75 -5.13
C SER A 141 -6.44 1.68 -5.42
N ALA A 142 -6.32 2.53 -6.44
CA ALA A 142 -7.43 3.35 -6.90
C ALA A 142 -8.65 2.52 -7.38
N GLN A 143 -8.41 1.29 -7.84
CA GLN A 143 -9.46 0.37 -8.27
C GLN A 143 -10.19 -0.24 -7.06
N ASP A 144 -9.49 -0.45 -5.95
CA ASP A 144 -10.06 -0.95 -4.69
C ASP A 144 -11.03 0.08 -4.11
N LEU A 145 -10.60 1.35 -4.02
CA LEU A 145 -11.43 2.45 -3.53
C LEU A 145 -12.69 2.65 -4.39
N LYS A 146 -12.55 2.54 -5.72
CA LYS A 146 -13.72 2.60 -6.63
C LYS A 146 -14.67 1.40 -6.45
N SER A 147 -14.14 0.25 -6.06
CA SER A 147 -14.95 -0.94 -5.78
C SER A 147 -15.67 -0.80 -4.44
N LEU A 148 -15.02 -0.20 -3.44
CA LEU A 148 -15.62 0.18 -2.17
C LEU A 148 -16.80 1.13 -2.36
N GLU A 149 -16.63 2.21 -3.13
CA GLU A 149 -17.71 3.17 -3.43
C GLU A 149 -18.97 2.45 -3.94
N LYS A 150 -18.80 1.49 -4.86
CA LYS A 150 -19.92 0.69 -5.39
C LYS A 150 -20.52 -0.27 -4.38
N MET A 151 -19.69 -0.92 -3.56
CA MET A 151 -20.17 -1.78 -2.49
C MET A 151 -21.04 -0.99 -1.50
N GLN A 152 -20.64 0.25 -1.21
CA GLN A 152 -21.33 1.14 -0.27
C GLN A 152 -22.65 1.70 -0.77
N GLU A 153 -22.89 1.69 -2.09
CA GLU A 153 -24.22 1.95 -2.66
C GLU A 153 -25.25 0.90 -2.23
N VAL A 154 -24.81 -0.33 -1.95
CA VAL A 154 -25.66 -1.47 -1.54
C VAL A 154 -25.62 -1.69 -0.03
N ASN A 155 -24.42 -1.68 0.56
CA ASN A 155 -24.20 -1.82 2.00
C ASN A 155 -23.40 -0.60 2.52
N PRO A 156 -24.05 0.40 3.13
CA PRO A 156 -23.37 1.61 3.63
C PRO A 156 -22.31 1.38 4.71
N ASN A 157 -22.30 0.20 5.34
CA ASN A 157 -21.26 -0.20 6.28
C ASN A 157 -20.27 -1.20 5.65
N GLY A 158 -20.24 -1.32 4.32
CA GLY A 158 -19.30 -2.18 3.62
C GLY A 158 -17.87 -1.64 3.75
N LEU A 159 -16.94 -2.54 4.01
CA LEU A 159 -15.51 -2.24 4.01
C LEU A 159 -14.79 -2.97 2.88
N ILE A 160 -13.63 -2.44 2.51
CA ILE A 160 -12.61 -3.20 1.80
C ILE A 160 -11.45 -3.47 2.76
N GLY A 161 -11.01 -4.73 2.81
CA GLY A 161 -9.90 -5.18 3.63
C GLY A 161 -8.73 -5.63 2.76
N ILE A 162 -7.52 -5.29 3.15
CA ILE A 162 -6.30 -5.71 2.47
C ILE A 162 -5.43 -6.48 3.43
N MET A 163 -5.08 -7.71 3.06
CA MET A 163 -4.18 -8.56 3.82
C MET A 163 -2.84 -8.66 3.10
N CYS A 164 -1.80 -8.08 3.67
CA CYS A 164 -0.46 -8.03 3.05
C CYS A 164 0.57 -8.92 3.77
N GLU A 165 0.27 -9.34 5.00
CA GLU A 165 1.00 -10.36 5.75
C GLU A 165 0.01 -11.18 6.58
N ALA A 166 0.46 -12.34 7.10
CA ALA A 166 -0.36 -13.24 7.91
C ALA A 166 -1.14 -12.53 9.04
N GLU A 167 -0.52 -11.53 9.66
CA GLU A 167 -1.06 -10.81 10.81
C GLU A 167 -1.34 -9.33 10.52
N ARG A 168 -1.24 -8.87 9.26
CA ARG A 168 -1.25 -7.43 8.94
C ARG A 168 -2.34 -7.06 7.95
N PHE A 169 -3.13 -6.08 8.34
CA PHE A 169 -4.33 -5.66 7.61
C PHE A 169 -4.42 -4.15 7.46
N SER A 170 -5.10 -3.72 6.40
CA SER A 170 -5.60 -2.35 6.24
C SER A 170 -7.07 -2.40 5.86
N PHE A 171 -7.89 -1.62 6.55
CA PHE A 171 -9.33 -1.54 6.32
C PHE A 171 -9.74 -0.13 5.91
N TYR A 172 -10.55 -0.04 4.85
CA TYR A 172 -11.08 1.23 4.35
C TYR A 172 -12.60 1.22 4.34
N ALA A 173 -13.17 2.34 4.76
CA ALA A 173 -14.59 2.61 4.94
C ALA A 173 -15.02 3.84 4.15
#